data_AF-A0A7C4M7V5-F1
#
_entry.id   AF-A0A7C4M7V5-F1
#
_cell.length_a   1.000
_cell.length_b   1.000
_cell.length_c   1.000
_cell.angle_alpha   90.00
_cell.angle_beta   90.00
_cell.angle_gamma   90.00
#
_symmetry.space_group_name_H-M   'P 1'
#
loop_
_entity.id
_entity.type
_entity.pdbx_description
1 polymer ?
#
loop_
_entity_poly.entity_id
_entity_poly.type
_entity_poly.pdbx_seq_one_letter_code
_entity_poly.pdbx_strand_id
1 'polypeptide(L)'
;MERIAFRQFIILPILFLMLLPVSLAETSFCYNATHRQIDREVNIIINDTIYNIKSSELEYCPYGCVEETGLCRQPTYMQVIIVIVLFIVGGIVYLIIRSVR
;
A
#
# COMPACT_ATOMS: atom_id res chain seq x y z
N MET A 1 -27.70 18.54 -23.45
CA MET A 1 -26.41 17.90 -23.11
C MET A 1 -25.99 18.34 -21.71
N GLU A 2 -26.76 18.02 -20.67
CA GLU A 2 -26.54 18.57 -19.32
C GLU A 2 -26.49 17.51 -18.20
N ARG A 3 -26.72 16.23 -18.51
CA ARG A 3 -26.78 15.17 -17.49
C ARG A 3 -25.43 14.55 -17.11
N ILE A 4 -24.34 14.94 -17.78
CA ILE A 4 -23.02 14.34 -17.55
C ILE A 4 -22.24 15.07 -16.45
N ALA A 5 -22.47 16.38 -16.26
CA ALA A 5 -21.73 17.19 -15.30
C ALA A 5 -22.07 16.86 -13.82
N PHE A 6 -23.29 16.43 -13.53
CA PHE A 6 -23.72 16.15 -12.14
C PHE A 6 -23.10 14.87 -11.56
N ARG A 7 -22.74 13.89 -12.40
CA ARG A 7 -22.08 12.65 -11.95
C ARG A 7 -20.64 12.86 -11.52
N GLN A 8 -19.92 13.83 -12.08
CA GLN A 8 -18.53 14.10 -11.71
C GLN A 8 -18.38 14.81 -10.35
N PHE A 9 -19.40 15.55 -9.90
CA PHE A 9 -19.32 16.33 -8.66
C PHE A 9 -19.44 15.50 -7.38
N ILE A 10 -20.02 14.30 -7.44
CA ILE A 10 -20.20 13.42 -6.26
C ILE A 10 -19.01 12.48 -6.06
N ILE A 11 -18.29 12.13 -7.14
CA ILE A 11 -17.15 11.21 -7.07
C ILE A 11 -15.96 11.87 -6.36
N LEU A 12 -15.75 13.18 -6.59
CA LEU A 12 -14.63 13.93 -6.02
C LEU A 12 -14.61 13.96 -4.48
N PRO A 13 -15.70 14.27 -3.75
CA PRO A 13 -15.70 14.29 -2.28
C PRO A 13 -15.56 12.89 -1.68
N ILE A 14 -16.04 11.83 -2.35
CA ILE A 14 -15.85 10.44 -1.90
C ILE A 14 -14.37 10.03 -2.04
N LEU A 15 -13.72 10.43 -3.13
CA LEU A 15 -12.28 10.20 -3.31
C LEU A 15 -11.46 10.96 -2.27
N PHE A 16 -11.89 12.18 -1.92
CA PHE A 16 -11.24 13.00 -0.88
C PHE A 16 -11.44 12.41 0.53
N LEU A 17 -12.57 11.77 0.80
CA LEU A 17 -12.83 11.05 2.05
C LEU A 17 -11.97 9.76 2.17
N MET A 18 -11.63 9.10 1.06
CA MET A 18 -10.66 7.99 1.07
C MET A 18 -9.21 8.47 1.30
N LEU A 19 -8.94 9.76 1.12
CA LEU A 19 -7.64 10.39 1.36
C LEU A 19 -7.53 10.98 2.78
N LEU A 20 -8.57 10.87 3.62
CA LEU A 20 -8.47 11.25 5.03
C LEU A 20 -7.33 10.43 5.65
N PRO A 21 -6.29 11.08 6.18
CA PRO A 21 -5.21 10.39 6.86
C PRO A 21 -5.77 9.93 8.19
N VAL A 22 -6.37 8.73 8.21
CA VAL A 22 -6.52 8.00 9.46
C VAL A 22 -5.09 7.84 9.95
N SER A 23 -4.72 8.51 11.05
CA SER A 23 -3.38 8.41 11.60
C SER A 23 -3.26 7.04 12.27
N LEU A 24 -3.07 6.00 11.45
CA LEU A 24 -2.68 4.69 11.94
C LEU A 24 -1.22 4.82 12.36
N ALA A 25 -1.00 4.80 13.66
CA ALA A 25 0.32 4.50 14.17
C ALA A 25 0.50 2.99 14.00
N GLU A 26 1.19 2.62 12.91
CA GLU A 26 1.60 1.25 12.66
C GLU A 26 3.06 1.11 13.09
N THR A 27 3.30 0.21 14.03
CA THR A 27 4.65 -0.19 14.42
C THR A 27 4.81 -1.66 14.09
N SER A 28 5.95 -2.04 13.51
CA SER A 28 6.22 -3.43 13.20
C SER A 28 7.62 -3.84 13.59
N PHE A 29 7.73 -5.02 14.19
CA PHE A 29 8.99 -5.60 14.62
C PHE A 29 9.03 -7.10 14.32
N CYS A 30 10.22 -7.66 14.23
CA CYS A 30 10.38 -9.10 14.07
C CYS A 30 10.15 -9.79 15.42
N TYR A 31 9.11 -10.63 15.50
CA TYR A 31 8.89 -11.47 16.67
C TYR A 31 9.83 -12.68 16.66
N ASN A 32 10.09 -13.22 15.46
CA ASN A 32 11.04 -14.32 15.23
C ASN A 32 11.60 -14.24 13.80
N ALA A 33 12.56 -15.11 13.46
CA ALA A 33 13.19 -15.16 12.14
C ALA A 33 12.19 -15.28 10.98
N THR A 34 11.02 -15.87 11.21
CA THR A 34 9.96 -16.10 10.20
C THR A 34 8.66 -15.35 10.45
N HIS A 35 8.54 -14.60 11.54
CA HIS A 35 7.30 -13.93 11.91
C HIS A 35 7.56 -12.47 12.29
N ARG A 36 6.74 -11.59 11.73
CA ARG A 36 6.70 -10.16 12.03
C ARG A 36 5.43 -9.87 12.81
N GLN A 37 5.54 -9.10 13.89
CA GLN A 37 4.39 -8.58 14.60
C GLN A 37 4.11 -7.16 14.13
N ILE A 38 2.85 -6.88 13.85
CA ILE A 38 2.35 -5.58 13.43
C ILE A 38 1.38 -5.10 14.50
N ASP A 39 1.76 -4.05 15.20
CA ASP A 39 0.92 -3.40 16.19
C ASP A 39 0.29 -2.15 15.57
N ARG A 40 -1.04 -2.17 15.50
CA ARG A 40 -1.86 -1.07 14.98
C ARG A 40 -2.58 -0.40 16.12
N GLU A 41 -2.34 0.90 16.27
CA GLU A 41 -3.07 1.73 17.21
C GLU A 41 -3.98 2.69 16.43
N VAL A 42 -5.28 2.65 16.75
CA VAL A 42 -6.29 3.57 16.20
C VAL A 42 -6.95 4.29 17.36
N ASN A 43 -6.87 5.62 17.33
CA ASN A 43 -7.54 6.47 18.30
C ASN A 43 -8.85 6.96 17.67
N ILE A 44 -9.98 6.51 18.22
CA ILE A 44 -11.31 6.93 17.77
C ILE A 44 -11.88 7.90 18.80
N ILE A 45 -12.33 9.07 18.36
CA ILE A 45 -12.95 10.07 19.23
C ILE A 45 -14.47 9.98 19.05
N ILE A 46 -15.19 9.67 20.13
CA ILE A 46 -16.67 9.66 20.17
C ILE A 46 -17.10 10.50 21.38
N ASN A 47 -17.91 11.55 21.17
CA ASN A 47 -18.44 12.42 22.24
C ASN A 47 -17.35 12.90 23.23
N ASP A 48 -16.27 13.49 22.72
CA ASP A 48 -15.10 13.98 23.49
C ASP A 48 -14.34 12.91 24.30
N THR A 49 -14.65 11.63 24.10
CA THR A 49 -13.89 10.51 24.68
C THR A 49 -13.01 9.84 23.63
N ILE A 50 -11.74 9.65 23.96
CA ILE A 50 -10.74 9.01 23.10
C ILE A 50 -10.69 7.51 23.44
N TYR A 51 -11.10 6.68 22.50
CA TYR A 51 -10.99 5.22 22.57
C TYR A 51 -9.74 4.77 21.83
N ASN A 52 -8.80 4.18 22.56
CA ASN A 52 -7.58 3.62 21.99
C ASN A 52 -7.80 2.13 21.69
N ILE A 53 -7.95 1.80 20.41
CA ILE A 53 -8.06 0.41 19.96
C ILE A 53 -6.67 -0.05 19.54
N LYS A 54 -6.15 -1.06 20.25
CA LYS A 54 -4.89 -1.71 19.91
C LYS A 54 -5.18 -3.08 19.30
N SER A 55 -4.59 -3.36 18.15
CA SER A 55 -4.62 -4.67 17.51
C SER A 55 -3.19 -5.11 17.21
N SER A 56 -2.82 -6.32 17.63
CA SER A 56 -1.53 -6.94 17.32
C SER A 56 -1.76 -8.13 16.39
N GLU A 57 -1.15 -8.10 15.21
CA GLU A 57 -1.26 -9.16 14.21
C GLU A 57 0.11 -9.82 13.99
N LEU A 58 0.13 -11.15 13.85
CA LEU A 58 1.33 -11.92 13.51
C LEU A 58 1.29 -12.27 12.02
N GLU A 59 2.20 -11.67 11.26
CA GLU A 59 2.40 -11.92 9.84
C GLU A 59 3.54 -12.93 9.63
N TYR A 60 3.27 -13.99 8.86
CA TYR A 60 4.29 -14.95 8.47
C TYR A 60 5.14 -14.39 7.30
N CYS A 61 6.45 -14.26 7.50
CA CYS A 61 7.42 -13.85 6.50
C CYS A 61 8.06 -15.09 5.86
N PRO A 62 7.67 -15.51 4.63
CA PRO A 62 8.16 -16.74 4.01
C PRO A 62 9.66 -16.72 3.68
N TYR A 63 10.26 -15.55 3.54
CA TYR A 63 11.69 -15.37 3.22
C TYR A 63 12.51 -14.83 4.40
N GLY A 64 11.90 -14.80 5.59
CA GLY A 64 12.47 -14.29 6.83
C GLY A 64 12.17 -12.81 7.11
N CYS A 65 12.41 -12.38 8.35
CA CYS A 65 12.20 -11.01 8.82
C CYS A 65 13.55 -10.28 9.00
N VAL A 66 13.59 -8.97 8.72
CA VAL A 66 14.78 -8.12 8.88
C VAL A 66 14.64 -7.32 10.18
N GLU A 67 15.41 -7.69 11.21
CA GLU A 67 15.31 -7.10 12.56
C GLU A 67 15.49 -5.58 12.57
N GLU A 68 16.37 -5.03 11.72
CA GLU A 68 16.67 -3.59 11.65
C GLU A 68 15.48 -2.74 11.18
N THR A 69 14.65 -3.28 10.29
CA THR A 69 13.54 -2.54 9.66
C THR A 69 12.17 -3.05 10.08
N GLY A 70 12.11 -4.22 10.73
CA GLY A 70 10.87 -4.90 11.04
C GLY A 70 10.07 -5.31 9.80
N LEU A 71 10.73 -5.44 8.63
CA LEU A 71 10.09 -5.79 7.36
C LEU A 71 10.36 -7.26 6.97
N CYS A 72 9.44 -7.87 6.25
CA CYS A 72 9.69 -9.17 5.64
C CYS A 72 10.71 -9.03 4.50
N ARG A 73 11.65 -9.98 4.40
CA ARG A 73 12.55 -10.09 3.26
C ARG A 73 11.74 -10.30 1.99
N GLN A 74 12.08 -9.52 0.98
CA GLN A 74 11.57 -9.74 -0.36
C GLN A 74 12.43 -10.79 -1.08
N PRO A 75 11.81 -11.67 -1.87
CA PRO A 75 12.57 -12.62 -2.65
C PRO A 75 13.29 -11.94 -3.82
N THR A 76 14.49 -12.42 -4.14
CA THR A 76 15.36 -11.86 -5.18
C THR A 76 14.74 -11.89 -6.57
N TYR A 77 13.84 -12.84 -6.86
CA TYR A 77 13.16 -12.92 -8.15
C TYR A 77 12.21 -11.74 -8.42
N MET A 78 11.73 -11.03 -7.40
CA MET A 78 10.89 -9.84 -7.59
C MET A 78 11.64 -8.74 -8.34
N GLN A 79 12.94 -8.57 -8.06
CA GLN A 79 13.79 -7.63 -8.78
C GLN A 79 13.91 -8.01 -10.26
N VAL A 80 14.05 -9.31 -10.55
CA VAL A 80 14.11 -9.82 -11.93
C VAL A 80 12.80 -9.56 -12.67
N ILE A 81 11.65 -9.78 -12.03
CA ILE A 81 10.33 -9.50 -12.62
C ILE A 81 10.20 -8.02 -12.99
N ILE A 82 10.59 -7.11 -12.09
CA ILE A 82 10.53 -5.66 -12.34
C ILE A 82 11.35 -5.29 -13.59
N VAL A 83 12.56 -5.84 -13.72
CA VAL A 83 13.41 -5.60 -14.89
C VAL A 83 12.76 -6.12 -16.18
N ILE A 84 12.20 -7.34 -16.16
CA ILE A 84 11.52 -7.93 -17.33
C ILE A 84 10.32 -7.05 -17.75
N VAL A 85 9.50 -6.61 -16.78
CA VAL A 85 8.33 -5.75 -17.06
C VAL A 85 8.77 -4.44 -17.70
N LEU A 86 9.82 -3.80 -17.18
CA LEU A 86 10.36 -2.57 -17.75
C LEU A 86 10.85 -2.78 -19.19
N PHE A 87 11.51 -3.90 -19.48
CA PHE A 87 11.93 -4.24 -20.84
C PHE A 87 10.74 -4.44 -21.79
N ILE A 88 9.69 -5.15 -21.35
CA ILE A 88 8.49 -5.38 -22.16
C ILE A 88 7.79 -4.04 -22.45
N VAL A 89 7.58 -3.22 -21.44
CA VAL A 89 6.94 -1.90 -21.59
C VAL A 89 7.77 -1.01 -22.51
N GLY A 90 9.09 -0.94 -22.29
CA GLY A 90 10.00 -0.19 -23.15
C GLY A 90 9.98 -0.67 -24.61
N GLY A 91 9.94 -1.99 -24.82
CA GLY A 91 9.82 -2.60 -26.15
C GLY A 91 8.51 -2.25 -26.85
N ILE A 92 7.38 -2.31 -26.14
CA ILE A 92 6.07 -1.91 -26.68
C ILE A 92 6.07 -0.43 -27.07
N VAL A 93 6.56 0.44 -26.19
CA VAL A 93 6.65 1.89 -26.48
C VAL A 93 7.53 2.15 -27.69
N TYR A 94 8.68 1.48 -27.80
CA TYR A 94 9.57 1.59 -28.96
C TYR A 94 8.88 1.16 -30.25
N LEU A 95 8.15 0.04 -30.25
CA LEU A 95 7.40 -0.44 -31.42
C LEU A 95 6.31 0.55 -31.84
N ILE A 96 5.59 1.13 -30.87
CA ILE A 96 4.56 2.16 -31.16
C ILE A 96 5.22 3.38 -31.81
N ILE A 97 6.29 3.92 -31.23
CA ILE A 97 7.00 5.08 -31.78
C ILE A 97 7.49 4.78 -33.20
N ARG A 98 8.04 3.58 -33.44
CA ARG A 98 8.49 3.16 -34.76
C ARG A 98 7.33 3.02 -35.75
N SER A 99 6.16 2.58 -35.33
CA SER A 99 5.00 2.41 -36.21
C SER A 99 4.33 3.73 -36.64
N VAL A 100 4.51 4.79 -35.83
CA VAL A 100 3.97 6.13 -36.10
C VAL A 100 4.90 6.95 -37.03
N ARG A 101 6.16 6.55 -37.14
CA ARG A 101 7.19 7.21 -37.94
C ARG A 101 7.35 6.56 -39.30
#